data_AF-A0A2S7BTP6-F1
#
_entry.id   AF-A0A2S7BTP6-F1
#
_cell.length_a   1.000
_cell.length_b   1.000
_cell.length_c   1.000
_cell.angle_alpha   90.00
_cell.angle_beta   90.00
_cell.angle_gamma   90.00
#
_symmetry.space_group_name_H-M   'P 1'
#
loop_
_entity.id
_entity.type
_entity.pdbx_description
1 polymer ?
#
loop_
_entity_poly.entity_id
_entity_poly.type
_entity_poly.pdbx_seq_one_letter_code
_entity_poly.pdbx_strand_id
1 'polypeptide(L)'
;MTKNSFRRLLPLLLFAVALPSACARTPHEARWDAGTPPAATVKPPRQENSKSTDGSADVVSANTTLKDLERRLLRFIDGLTVPSDLDYPRLESVLGIKLGPPSDPAYPWRDVKDVALADGYALCATHRPTKDGFSRIEVAVTLPDHSDPTRVPTSICILQAEALSKKLEGMGYTRGGQRPFQGGWLRQHWRATNGGSQMFSVSLLLYRTNEQSDQQECVHSIKIDGGKP
;
A
#
# COMPACT_ATOMS: atom_id res chain seq x y z
N MET A 1 23.25 -51.83 0.88
CA MET A 1 22.41 -51.14 -0.12
C MET A 1 22.00 -49.78 0.44
N THR A 2 22.77 -48.75 0.11
CA THR A 2 22.54 -47.35 0.51
C THR A 2 21.65 -46.71 -0.55
N LYS A 3 20.44 -46.28 -0.18
CA LYS A 3 19.51 -45.61 -1.11
C LYS A 3 19.54 -44.11 -0.85
N ASN A 4 20.27 -43.40 -1.71
CA ASN A 4 20.16 -41.96 -1.88
C ASN A 4 18.73 -41.61 -2.26
N SER A 5 18.06 -40.76 -1.47
CA SER A 5 16.83 -40.08 -1.92
C SER A 5 17.17 -38.63 -2.23
N PHE A 6 17.02 -38.31 -3.52
CA PHE A 6 17.38 -37.06 -4.14
C PHE A 6 16.53 -35.89 -3.63
N ARG A 7 17.21 -34.79 -3.31
CA ARG A 7 16.70 -33.42 -3.26
C ARG A 7 15.70 -33.15 -4.40
N ARG A 8 14.50 -32.69 -4.08
CA ARG A 8 13.68 -31.85 -4.96
C ARG A 8 13.50 -30.48 -4.29
N LEU A 9 14.51 -29.62 -4.46
CA LEU A 9 14.37 -28.18 -4.30
C LEU A 9 13.78 -27.66 -5.61
N LEU A 10 12.46 -27.44 -5.64
CA LEU A 10 11.80 -26.71 -6.72
C LEU A 10 11.91 -25.21 -6.38
N PRO A 11 12.57 -24.37 -7.19
CA PRO A 11 12.51 -22.93 -6.99
C PRO A 11 11.18 -22.45 -7.58
N LEU A 12 10.23 -22.06 -6.73
CA LEU A 12 9.03 -21.32 -7.12
C LEU A 12 9.45 -19.94 -7.63
N LEU A 13 9.68 -19.84 -8.94
CA LEU A 13 9.80 -18.59 -9.67
C LEU A 13 8.40 -17.95 -9.79
N LEU A 14 7.94 -17.33 -8.72
CA LEU A 14 6.72 -16.51 -8.73
C LEU A 14 7.00 -15.22 -9.50
N PHE A 15 6.56 -15.17 -10.76
CA PHE A 15 6.54 -13.97 -11.60
C PHE A 15 5.49 -12.97 -11.07
N ALA A 16 5.79 -12.32 -9.95
CA ALA A 16 5.16 -11.04 -9.64
C ALA A 16 5.72 -10.01 -10.63
N VAL A 17 5.00 -9.79 -11.73
CA VAL A 17 5.22 -8.65 -12.61
C VAL A 17 5.05 -7.41 -11.74
N ALA A 18 6.16 -6.86 -11.27
CA ALA A 18 6.16 -5.69 -10.42
C ALA A 18 5.84 -4.48 -11.29
N LEU A 19 4.54 -4.27 -11.49
CA LEU A 19 4.03 -3.07 -12.15
C LEU A 19 4.63 -1.85 -11.44
N PRO A 20 5.01 -0.80 -12.20
CA PRO A 20 5.39 0.47 -11.64
C PRO A 20 4.39 0.93 -10.58
N SER A 21 4.85 1.59 -9.51
CA SER A 21 3.93 2.28 -8.59
C SER A 21 2.99 3.18 -9.37
N ALA A 22 1.69 2.91 -9.26
CA ALA A 22 0.63 3.69 -9.88
C ALA A 22 0.42 5.03 -9.14
N CYS A 23 0.91 5.10 -7.90
CA CYS A 23 0.92 6.30 -7.07
C CYS A 23 2.17 7.17 -7.26
N ALA A 24 3.15 6.75 -8.08
CA ALA A 24 4.26 7.62 -8.43
C ALA A 24 3.76 8.76 -9.32
N ARG A 25 3.93 10.00 -8.87
CA ARG A 25 3.61 11.18 -9.68
C ARG A 25 4.46 11.21 -10.94
N THR A 26 3.85 11.57 -12.06
CA THR A 26 4.58 11.82 -13.30
C THR A 26 5.35 13.15 -13.19
N PRO A 27 6.49 13.30 -13.90
CA PRO A 27 7.24 14.57 -13.90
C PRO A 27 6.42 15.78 -14.33
N HIS A 28 5.34 15.57 -15.08
CA HIS A 28 4.41 16.62 -15.49
C HIS A 28 3.54 17.11 -14.32
N GLU A 29 3.05 16.20 -13.45
CA GLU A 29 2.24 16.55 -12.27
C GLU A 29 3.07 17.31 -11.23
N ALA A 30 4.33 16.92 -11.00
CA ALA A 30 5.22 17.60 -10.04
C ALA A 30 5.56 19.06 -10.41
N ARG A 31 5.38 19.45 -11.67
CA ARG A 31 5.71 20.79 -12.18
C ARG A 31 4.61 21.83 -11.92
N TRP A 32 3.36 21.41 -11.72
CA TRP A 32 2.22 22.32 -11.53
C TRP A 32 2.13 22.86 -10.09
N ASP A 33 2.61 22.11 -9.10
CA ASP A 33 2.55 22.50 -7.68
C ASP A 33 3.63 23.52 -7.28
N ALA A 34 4.65 23.73 -8.10
CA ALA A 34 5.72 24.70 -7.83
C ALA A 34 5.31 26.17 -8.06
N GLY A 35 4.07 26.43 -8.53
CA GLY A 35 3.65 27.75 -9.02
C GLY A 35 2.41 28.38 -8.40
N THR A 36 1.75 27.75 -7.42
CA THR A 36 0.43 28.24 -6.94
C THR A 36 0.50 28.71 -5.48
N PRO A 37 0.25 30.00 -5.17
CA PRO A 37 0.13 30.46 -3.79
C PRO A 37 -1.13 29.90 -3.10
N PRO A 38 -1.12 29.66 -1.78
CA PRO A 38 -2.21 29.01 -1.08
C PRO A 38 -3.49 29.85 -1.12
N ALA A 39 -4.54 29.32 -1.73
CA ALA A 39 -5.86 29.94 -1.74
C ALA A 39 -6.53 29.81 -0.36
N ALA A 40 -7.17 30.92 0.04
CA ALA A 40 -7.73 31.17 1.36
C ALA A 40 -8.77 30.13 1.83
N THR A 41 -8.74 29.92 3.14
CA THR A 41 -9.59 29.04 3.96
C THR A 41 -11.09 29.32 3.77
N VAL A 42 -11.83 28.39 3.17
CA VAL A 42 -13.29 28.34 3.27
C VAL A 42 -13.68 27.20 4.21
N LYS A 43 -14.31 27.57 5.32
CA LYS A 43 -14.74 26.69 6.41
C LYS A 43 -15.98 25.88 5.95
N PRO A 44 -15.99 24.53 6.01
CA PRO A 44 -17.20 23.77 5.70
C PRO A 44 -18.24 23.89 6.83
N PRO A 45 -19.55 23.80 6.52
CA PRO A 45 -20.58 23.81 7.54
C PRO A 45 -20.57 22.50 8.34
N ARG A 46 -20.89 22.65 9.63
CA ARG A 46 -20.94 21.60 10.65
C ARG A 46 -22.11 20.67 10.35
N GLN A 47 -21.83 19.41 10.01
CA GLN A 47 -22.87 18.40 9.83
C GLN A 47 -23.12 17.66 11.16
N GLU A 48 -24.41 17.59 11.49
CA GLU A 48 -24.98 17.17 12.76
C GLU A 48 -24.96 15.64 12.94
N ASN A 49 -24.87 15.21 14.19
CA ASN A 49 -24.68 13.84 14.64
C ASN A 49 -25.76 12.87 14.12
N SER A 50 -25.37 11.88 13.30
CA SER A 50 -26.11 10.63 13.13
C SER A 50 -25.26 9.47 13.64
N LYS A 51 -25.60 8.99 14.84
CA LYS A 51 -25.07 7.78 15.46
C LYS A 51 -25.33 6.58 14.54
N SER A 52 -24.28 6.15 13.85
CA SER A 52 -24.28 4.93 13.04
C SER A 52 -23.23 4.01 13.66
N THR A 53 -23.69 3.05 14.45
CA THR A 53 -22.83 1.95 14.89
C THR A 53 -22.70 1.00 13.71
N ASP A 54 -21.61 1.08 12.96
CA ASP A 54 -21.06 -0.07 12.23
C ASP A 54 -19.61 0.22 11.83
N GLY A 55 -18.77 -0.81 11.76
CA GLY A 55 -17.29 -0.76 11.76
C GLY A 55 -16.56 -0.03 10.62
N SER A 56 -17.18 0.96 9.96
CA SER A 56 -16.54 1.86 9.00
C SER A 56 -15.57 2.80 9.70
N ALA A 57 -14.40 3.02 9.09
CA ALA A 57 -13.47 4.01 9.59
C ALA A 57 -13.99 5.43 9.33
N ASP A 58 -13.66 6.38 10.22
CA ASP A 58 -13.90 7.80 9.97
C ASP A 58 -13.21 8.23 8.68
N VAL A 59 -13.81 9.15 7.92
CA VAL A 59 -13.27 9.65 6.66
C VAL A 59 -11.83 10.19 6.88
N VAL A 60 -10.91 9.76 6.01
CA VAL A 60 -9.52 10.25 5.98
C VAL A 60 -9.54 11.75 5.74
N SER A 61 -8.74 12.45 6.52
CA SER A 61 -8.64 13.91 6.47
C SER A 61 -7.27 14.36 6.98
N ALA A 62 -7.03 15.68 6.93
CA ALA A 62 -5.83 16.31 7.47
C ALA A 62 -5.60 16.09 8.98
N ASN A 63 -6.52 15.42 9.69
CA ASN A 63 -6.35 15.01 11.09
C ASN A 63 -5.97 13.52 11.23
N THR A 64 -5.97 12.75 10.14
CA THR A 64 -5.66 11.31 10.16
C THR A 64 -4.15 11.12 10.18
N THR A 65 -3.64 10.52 11.26
CA THR A 65 -2.19 10.28 11.41
C THR A 65 -1.72 9.07 10.60
N LEU A 66 -0.41 8.99 10.32
CA LEU A 66 0.19 7.80 9.70
C LEU A 66 -0.04 6.52 10.52
N LYS A 67 -0.07 6.62 11.85
CA LYS A 67 -0.36 5.49 12.74
C LYS A 67 -1.81 5.02 12.61
N ASP A 68 -2.75 5.94 12.39
CA ASP A 68 -4.15 5.58 12.15
C ASP A 68 -4.32 4.90 10.79
N LEU A 69 -3.67 5.44 9.76
CA LEU A 69 -3.65 4.83 8.43
C LEU A 69 -3.01 3.43 8.46
N GLU A 70 -1.85 3.27 9.12
CA GLU A 70 -1.18 1.97 9.28
C GLU A 70 -2.12 0.95 9.93
N ARG A 71 -2.80 1.33 11.02
CA ARG A 71 -3.74 0.46 11.74
C ARG A 71 -4.90 0.02 10.84
N ARG A 72 -5.47 0.94 10.07
CA ARG A 72 -6.58 0.65 9.13
C ARG A 72 -6.11 -0.29 8.03
N LEU A 73 -4.94 -0.03 7.45
CA LEU A 73 -4.37 -0.87 6.40
C LEU A 73 -4.05 -2.29 6.88
N LEU A 74 -3.47 -2.43 8.08
CA LEU A 74 -3.23 -3.73 8.67
C LEU A 74 -4.53 -4.49 8.93
N ARG A 75 -5.58 -3.82 9.41
CA ARG A 75 -6.91 -4.43 9.56
C ARG A 75 -7.48 -4.91 8.23
N PHE A 76 -7.29 -4.15 7.15
CA PHE A 76 -7.70 -4.57 5.80
C PHE A 76 -6.97 -5.84 5.38
N ILE A 77 -5.64 -5.87 5.51
CA ILE A 77 -4.77 -7.00 5.13
C ILE A 77 -5.07 -8.26 5.96
N ASP A 78 -5.31 -8.11 7.26
CA ASP A 78 -5.57 -9.23 8.16
C ASP A 78 -6.84 -9.97 7.76
N GLY A 79 -7.90 -9.21 7.47
CA GLY A 79 -9.23 -9.73 7.16
C GLY A 79 -9.39 -10.36 5.78
N LEU A 80 -8.32 -10.50 4.99
CA LEU A 80 -8.36 -11.12 3.66
C LEU A 80 -8.43 -12.65 3.76
N THR A 81 -9.51 -13.25 3.29
CA THR A 81 -9.77 -14.69 3.37
C THR A 81 -10.05 -15.31 2.00
N VAL A 82 -10.74 -14.59 1.12
CA VAL A 82 -11.12 -15.03 -0.24
C VAL A 82 -10.79 -13.95 -1.28
N PRO A 83 -10.62 -14.28 -2.57
CA PRO A 83 -10.19 -13.32 -3.59
C PRO A 83 -11.05 -12.04 -3.68
N SER A 84 -12.37 -12.17 -3.47
CA SER A 84 -13.31 -11.05 -3.49
C SER A 84 -13.08 -10.05 -2.35
N ASP A 85 -12.33 -10.39 -1.31
CA ASP A 85 -12.01 -9.47 -0.21
C ASP A 85 -11.09 -8.31 -0.64
N LEU A 86 -10.41 -8.43 -1.80
CA LEU A 86 -9.66 -7.35 -2.42
C LEU A 86 -10.56 -6.40 -3.22
N ASP A 87 -11.83 -6.25 -2.86
CA ASP A 87 -12.74 -5.31 -3.52
C ASP A 87 -12.49 -3.84 -3.10
N TYR A 88 -12.89 -2.91 -3.96
CA TYR A 88 -12.73 -1.49 -3.69
C TYR A 88 -13.70 -0.93 -2.63
N PRO A 89 -14.97 -1.36 -2.51
CA PRO A 89 -15.86 -0.84 -1.47
C PRO A 89 -15.34 -1.12 -0.06
N ARG A 90 -14.76 -2.29 0.17
CA ARG A 90 -14.11 -2.67 1.43
C ARG A 90 -12.85 -1.85 1.67
N LEU A 91 -12.02 -1.64 0.63
CA LEU A 91 -10.85 -0.76 0.73
C LEU A 91 -11.26 0.66 1.15
N GLU A 92 -12.27 1.23 0.49
CA GLU A 92 -12.83 2.54 0.82
C GLU A 92 -13.32 2.61 2.27
N SER A 93 -14.12 1.64 2.69
CA SER A 93 -14.71 1.61 4.03
C SER A 93 -13.66 1.47 5.14
N VAL A 94 -12.67 0.60 4.95
CA VAL A 94 -11.65 0.33 5.97
C VAL A 94 -10.64 1.47 6.05
N LEU A 95 -10.22 2.03 4.92
CA LEU A 95 -9.28 3.14 4.93
C LEU A 95 -9.96 4.47 5.25
N GLY A 96 -11.24 4.64 4.92
CA GLY A 96 -11.97 5.91 5.03
C GLY A 96 -11.76 6.81 3.82
N ILE A 97 -11.55 6.25 2.63
CA ILE A 97 -11.31 7.00 1.38
C ILE A 97 -12.46 6.82 0.39
N LYS A 98 -12.45 7.60 -0.69
CA LYS A 98 -13.32 7.45 -1.84
C LYS A 98 -12.48 7.40 -3.10
N LEU A 99 -12.49 6.28 -3.81
CA LEU A 99 -11.84 6.16 -5.10
C LEU A 99 -12.69 6.83 -6.18
N GLY A 100 -12.03 7.32 -7.21
CA GLY A 100 -12.68 7.88 -8.38
C GLY A 100 -13.53 6.85 -9.17
N PRO A 101 -14.28 7.34 -10.16
CA PRO A 101 -14.87 6.47 -11.17
C PRO A 101 -13.78 5.65 -11.88
N PRO A 102 -14.12 4.50 -12.49
CA PRO A 102 -13.13 3.72 -13.21
C PRO A 102 -12.56 4.52 -14.38
N SER A 103 -11.23 4.51 -14.55
CA SER A 103 -10.55 5.26 -15.60
C SER A 103 -10.91 4.78 -17.01
N ASP A 104 -11.30 3.51 -17.16
CA ASP A 104 -11.76 2.90 -18.41
C ASP A 104 -12.86 1.85 -18.11
N PRO A 105 -14.00 1.84 -18.83
CA PRO A 105 -15.02 0.80 -18.70
C PRO A 105 -14.51 -0.64 -18.93
N ALA A 106 -13.51 -0.81 -19.81
CA ALA A 106 -12.88 -2.12 -20.11
C ALA A 106 -11.80 -2.49 -19.09
N TYR A 107 -11.20 -1.50 -18.43
CA TYR A 107 -10.20 -1.68 -17.38
C TYR A 107 -10.59 -0.82 -16.17
N PRO A 108 -11.42 -1.35 -15.26
CA PRO A 108 -11.98 -0.59 -14.15
C PRO A 108 -10.97 -0.34 -13.02
N TRP A 109 -9.81 0.22 -13.40
CA TRP A 109 -8.85 0.80 -12.49
C TRP A 109 -9.46 2.05 -11.88
N ARG A 110 -9.43 2.13 -10.55
CA ARG A 110 -9.85 3.29 -9.78
C ARG A 110 -8.68 3.80 -8.95
N ASP A 111 -8.60 5.10 -8.79
CA ASP A 111 -7.59 5.72 -7.95
C ASP A 111 -8.15 6.92 -7.17
N VAL A 112 -7.43 7.27 -6.12
CA VAL A 112 -7.52 8.57 -5.45
C VAL A 112 -6.10 9.03 -5.19
N LYS A 113 -5.83 10.29 -5.45
CA LYS A 113 -4.52 10.92 -5.21
C LYS A 113 -4.71 12.10 -4.28
N ASP A 114 -3.62 12.46 -3.60
CA ASP A 114 -3.50 13.69 -2.84
C ASP A 114 -4.54 13.87 -1.71
N VAL A 115 -4.99 12.76 -1.12
CA VAL A 115 -5.86 12.81 0.05
C VAL A 115 -5.02 13.26 1.25
N ALA A 116 -5.32 14.44 1.79
CA ALA A 116 -4.57 15.03 2.89
C ALA A 116 -4.59 14.14 4.14
N LEU A 117 -3.43 13.97 4.76
CA LEU A 117 -3.21 13.37 6.07
C LEU A 117 -2.68 14.43 7.05
N ALA A 118 -2.53 14.06 8.32
CA ALA A 118 -1.85 14.90 9.31
C ALA A 118 -0.40 15.20 8.89
N ASP A 119 0.17 16.26 9.46
CA ASP A 119 1.57 16.67 9.27
C ASP A 119 1.99 16.97 7.82
N GLY A 120 1.02 17.20 6.93
CA GLY A 120 1.24 17.53 5.53
C GLY A 120 1.48 16.34 4.60
N TYR A 121 1.44 15.11 5.12
CA TYR A 121 1.50 13.91 4.27
C TYR A 121 0.28 13.81 3.35
N ALA A 122 0.42 13.09 2.25
CA ALA A 122 -0.68 12.82 1.33
C ALA A 122 -0.79 11.34 0.98
N LEU A 123 -2.01 10.82 0.93
CA LEU A 123 -2.33 9.45 0.59
C LEU A 123 -2.72 9.34 -0.89
N CYS A 124 -2.17 8.32 -1.56
CA CYS A 124 -2.67 7.80 -2.81
C CYS A 124 -3.09 6.34 -2.63
N ALA A 125 -4.21 5.96 -3.23
CA ALA A 125 -4.63 4.56 -3.27
C ALA A 125 -5.15 4.20 -4.66
N THR A 126 -4.89 2.96 -5.09
CA THR A 126 -5.41 2.42 -6.34
C THR A 126 -6.02 1.04 -6.13
N HIS A 127 -6.98 0.72 -6.97
CA HIS A 127 -7.60 -0.58 -7.08
C HIS A 127 -7.72 -0.98 -8.55
N ARG A 128 -7.31 -2.20 -8.88
CA ARG A 128 -7.37 -2.74 -10.24
C ARG A 128 -7.78 -4.20 -10.22
N PRO A 129 -8.97 -4.56 -10.73
CA PRO A 129 -9.36 -5.95 -10.90
C PRO A 129 -8.44 -6.73 -11.83
N THR A 130 -8.26 -8.02 -11.55
CA THR A 130 -7.51 -8.96 -12.39
C THR A 130 -8.42 -10.09 -12.89
N LYS A 131 -8.04 -10.71 -14.01
CA LYS A 131 -8.88 -11.72 -14.69
C LYS A 131 -9.07 -13.02 -13.89
N ASP A 132 -8.20 -13.29 -12.94
CA ASP A 132 -8.20 -14.46 -12.07
C ASP A 132 -9.11 -14.32 -10.84
N GLY A 133 -9.88 -13.23 -10.75
CA GLY A 133 -10.84 -12.97 -9.68
C GLY A 133 -10.25 -12.24 -8.47
N PHE A 134 -8.95 -11.93 -8.49
CA PHE A 134 -8.30 -11.07 -7.52
C PHE A 134 -8.39 -9.59 -7.94
N SER A 135 -7.80 -8.72 -7.13
CA SER A 135 -7.53 -7.34 -7.48
C SER A 135 -6.17 -6.94 -6.95
N ARG A 136 -5.55 -5.99 -7.64
CA ARG A 136 -4.31 -5.34 -7.21
C ARG A 136 -4.66 -4.02 -6.54
N ILE A 137 -4.14 -3.84 -5.33
CA ILE A 137 -4.28 -2.62 -4.56
C ILE A 137 -2.90 -2.05 -4.32
N GLU A 138 -2.76 -0.74 -4.44
CA GLU A 138 -1.59 -0.02 -3.94
C GLU A 138 -2.06 1.09 -3.02
N VAL A 139 -1.40 1.22 -1.87
CA VAL A 139 -1.60 2.32 -0.92
C VAL A 139 -0.24 2.95 -0.68
N ALA A 140 -0.09 4.21 -1.06
CA ALA A 140 1.16 4.96 -0.97
C ALA A 140 0.97 6.25 -0.17
N VAL A 141 2.02 6.66 0.50
CA VAL A 141 2.08 7.92 1.23
C VAL A 141 3.22 8.75 0.67
N THR A 142 2.92 10.02 0.42
CA THR A 142 3.85 11.04 -0.05
C THR A 142 4.31 11.89 1.13
N LEU A 143 5.59 12.27 1.16
CA LEU A 143 6.18 13.15 2.16
C LEU A 143 5.53 14.54 2.16
N PRO A 144 5.64 15.32 3.25
CA PRO A 144 5.07 16.66 3.34
C PRO A 144 5.62 17.66 2.32
N ASP A 145 6.87 17.48 1.89
CA ASP A 145 7.50 18.28 0.84
C ASP A 145 7.24 17.74 -0.57
N HIS A 146 6.42 16.68 -0.68
CA HIS A 146 6.08 16.00 -1.91
C HIS A 146 7.25 15.36 -2.67
N SER A 147 8.42 15.22 -2.04
CA SER A 147 9.57 14.57 -2.64
C SER A 147 9.39 13.05 -2.75
N ASP A 148 10.01 12.44 -3.76
CA ASP A 148 10.10 10.99 -3.90
C ASP A 148 11.26 10.47 -3.03
N PRO A 149 11.00 9.78 -1.90
CA PRO A 149 12.06 9.36 -0.97
C PRO A 149 12.96 8.27 -1.53
N THR A 150 12.61 7.66 -2.68
CA THR A 150 13.48 6.71 -3.39
C THR A 150 14.50 7.39 -4.30
N ARG A 151 14.36 8.71 -4.52
CA ARG A 151 15.22 9.52 -5.39
C ARG A 151 15.88 10.68 -4.66
N VAL A 152 15.18 11.26 -3.70
CA VAL A 152 15.63 12.42 -2.93
C VAL A 152 15.97 11.95 -1.52
N PRO A 153 17.22 12.11 -1.09
CA PRO A 153 17.64 11.86 0.28
C PRO A 153 16.72 12.52 1.33
N THR A 154 16.26 11.74 2.31
CA THR A 154 15.46 12.24 3.45
C THR A 154 15.86 11.54 4.75
N SER A 155 15.62 12.21 5.89
CA SER A 155 15.68 11.63 7.24
C SER A 155 14.31 11.17 7.74
N ILE A 156 13.22 11.53 7.05
CA ILE A 156 11.87 11.24 7.47
C ILE A 156 11.53 9.78 7.13
N CYS A 157 11.06 9.03 8.12
CA CYS A 157 10.54 7.68 7.94
C CYS A 157 9.01 7.67 7.99
N ILE A 158 8.34 7.35 6.87
CA ILE A 158 6.87 7.28 6.81
C ILE A 158 6.35 6.13 7.69
N LEU A 159 6.79 4.89 7.42
CA LEU A 159 6.50 3.71 8.22
C LEU A 159 7.76 2.86 8.38
N GLN A 160 7.96 2.30 9.56
CA GLN A 160 9.11 1.43 9.84
C GLN A 160 8.96 0.05 9.18
N ALA A 161 9.85 -0.29 8.24
CA ALA A 161 9.71 -1.51 7.44
C ALA A 161 9.79 -2.78 8.28
N GLU A 162 10.72 -2.86 9.24
CA GLU A 162 10.88 -4.05 10.08
C GLU A 162 9.70 -4.24 11.04
N ALA A 163 9.19 -3.15 11.62
CA ALA A 163 8.00 -3.22 12.48
C ALA A 163 6.78 -3.68 11.69
N LEU A 164 6.61 -3.21 10.45
CA LEU A 164 5.51 -3.62 9.60
C LEU A 164 5.63 -5.07 9.14
N SER A 165 6.83 -5.52 8.77
CA SER A 165 7.12 -6.94 8.47
C SER A 165 6.71 -7.85 9.63
N LYS A 166 7.08 -7.51 10.87
CA LYS A 166 6.72 -8.32 12.06
C LYS A 166 5.21 -8.38 12.28
N LYS A 167 4.48 -7.28 12.03
CA LYS A 167 3.01 -7.28 12.10
C LYS A 167 2.40 -8.19 11.03
N LEU A 168 2.92 -8.16 9.80
CA LEU A 168 2.50 -9.07 8.72
C LEU A 168 2.75 -10.54 9.09
N GLU A 169 3.92 -10.84 9.66
CA GLU A 169 4.26 -12.18 10.15
C GLU A 169 3.30 -12.65 11.26
N GLY A 170 2.93 -11.77 12.19
CA GLY A 170 1.92 -12.04 13.21
C GLY A 170 0.52 -12.35 12.64
N MET A 171 0.22 -11.91 11.41
CA MET A 171 -1.02 -12.21 10.67
C MET A 171 -0.90 -13.46 9.78
N GLY A 172 0.19 -14.22 9.91
CA GLY A 172 0.43 -15.46 9.16
C GLY A 172 1.06 -15.27 7.78
N TYR A 173 1.55 -14.09 7.44
CA TYR A 173 2.35 -13.89 6.23
C TYR A 173 3.79 -14.37 6.44
N THR A 174 4.33 -15.13 5.50
CA THR A 174 5.75 -15.47 5.48
C THR A 174 6.52 -14.37 4.76
N ARG A 175 7.58 -13.86 5.39
CA ARG A 175 8.50 -12.90 4.77
C ARG A 175 9.31 -13.56 3.67
N GLY A 176 9.37 -12.86 2.55
CA GLY A 176 10.09 -13.24 1.36
C GLY A 176 11.41 -12.52 1.17
N GLY A 177 11.87 -12.58 -0.09
CA GLY A 177 13.05 -11.85 -0.52
C GLY A 177 12.83 -10.34 -0.59
N GLN A 178 13.96 -9.63 -0.63
CA GLN A 178 14.03 -8.20 -0.89
C GLN A 178 14.90 -7.98 -2.14
N ARG A 179 14.46 -7.11 -3.06
CA ARG A 179 15.17 -6.81 -4.31
C ARG A 179 15.11 -5.32 -4.67
N PRO A 180 16.07 -4.78 -5.43
CA PRO A 180 15.99 -3.41 -5.92
C PRO A 180 14.73 -3.19 -6.75
N PHE A 181 14.07 -2.04 -6.58
CA PHE A 181 12.84 -1.69 -7.29
C PHE A 181 12.62 -0.17 -7.31
N GLN A 182 12.52 0.42 -8.52
CA GLN A 182 12.18 1.83 -8.75
C GLN A 182 12.98 2.85 -7.90
N GLY A 183 14.30 2.71 -7.80
CA GLY A 183 15.15 3.59 -6.98
C GLY A 183 15.23 3.20 -5.50
N GLY A 184 14.28 2.41 -5.02
CA GLY A 184 14.26 1.82 -3.69
C GLY A 184 14.41 0.30 -3.71
N TRP A 185 13.72 -0.36 -2.78
CA TRP A 185 13.65 -1.81 -2.65
C TRP A 185 12.22 -2.28 -2.56
N LEU A 186 11.97 -3.53 -2.92
CA LEU A 186 10.70 -4.21 -2.73
C LEU A 186 10.94 -5.42 -1.85
N ARG A 187 10.22 -5.50 -0.72
CA ARG A 187 10.21 -6.66 0.19
C ARG A 187 8.86 -7.36 0.13
N GLN A 188 8.88 -8.65 -0.19
CA GLN A 188 7.65 -9.44 -0.35
C GLN A 188 7.26 -10.16 0.94
N HIS A 189 5.97 -10.37 1.12
CA HIS A 189 5.37 -11.25 2.11
C HIS A 189 4.21 -12.00 1.45
N TRP A 190 3.97 -13.26 1.81
CA TRP A 190 2.86 -14.04 1.25
C TRP A 190 2.15 -14.86 2.33
N ARG A 191 0.85 -15.06 2.17
CA ARG A 191 0.03 -15.92 3.03
C ARG A 191 -0.78 -16.85 2.17
N ALA A 192 -0.58 -18.16 2.34
CA ALA A 192 -1.38 -19.17 1.66
C ALA A 192 -2.82 -19.18 2.20
N THR A 193 -3.80 -19.37 1.33
CA THR A 193 -5.22 -19.49 1.66
C THR A 193 -5.84 -20.67 0.92
N ASN A 194 -7.09 -21.03 1.28
CA ASN A 194 -7.83 -22.13 0.68
C ASN A 194 -7.00 -23.43 0.53
N GLY A 195 -6.43 -23.90 1.64
CA GLY A 195 -5.60 -25.11 1.66
C GLY A 195 -4.30 -25.02 0.84
N GLY A 196 -3.85 -23.80 0.48
CA GLY A 196 -2.65 -23.57 -0.32
C GLY A 196 -2.90 -23.44 -1.83
N SER A 197 -4.15 -23.54 -2.29
CA SER A 197 -4.50 -23.36 -3.71
C SER A 197 -4.54 -21.90 -4.16
N GLN A 198 -4.49 -20.97 -3.20
CA GLN A 198 -4.50 -19.52 -3.40
C GLN A 198 -3.50 -18.87 -2.44
N MET A 199 -3.11 -17.64 -2.74
CA MET A 199 -2.29 -16.83 -1.85
C MET A 199 -2.67 -15.35 -1.94
N PHE A 200 -2.47 -14.65 -0.82
CA PHE A 200 -2.35 -13.20 -0.79
C PHE A 200 -0.88 -12.83 -0.71
N SER A 201 -0.50 -11.72 -1.34
CA SER A 201 0.84 -11.16 -1.25
C SER A 201 0.78 -9.70 -0.83
N VAL A 202 1.73 -9.30 0.03
CA VAL A 202 1.95 -7.93 0.44
C VAL A 202 3.39 -7.56 0.13
N SER A 203 3.58 -6.60 -0.77
CA SER A 203 4.90 -6.07 -1.12
C SER A 203 5.07 -4.68 -0.52
N LEU A 204 6.09 -4.53 0.32
CA LEU A 204 6.49 -3.26 0.89
C LEU A 204 7.51 -2.59 -0.05
N LEU A 205 7.23 -1.36 -0.48
CA LEU A 205 8.13 -0.55 -1.28
C LEU A 205 8.90 0.37 -0.34
N LEU A 206 10.22 0.22 -0.34
CA LEU A 206 11.13 0.70 0.69
C LEU A 206 12.08 1.75 0.14
N TYR A 207 12.42 2.71 0.99
CA TYR A 207 13.58 3.58 0.85
C TYR A 207 14.42 3.52 2.13
N ARG A 208 15.63 4.08 2.10
CA ARG A 208 16.51 4.17 3.27
C ARG A 208 16.70 5.63 3.66
N THR A 209 16.65 5.92 4.95
CA THR A 209 17.01 7.25 5.45
C THR A 209 18.53 7.42 5.46
N ASN A 210 19.00 8.66 5.33
CA ASN A 210 20.42 8.95 5.07
C ASN A 210 21.29 9.22 6.30
N GLU A 211 20.80 8.94 7.52
CA GLU A 211 21.66 9.09 8.69
C GLU A 211 22.65 7.93 8.80
N GLN A 212 23.93 8.29 8.97
CA GLN A 212 25.07 7.40 9.09
C GLN A 212 24.98 6.50 10.34
N SER A 213 25.56 5.31 10.20
CA SER A 213 25.63 4.14 11.09
C SER A 213 24.41 3.22 11.18
N ASP A 214 23.17 3.72 11.19
CA ASP A 214 21.96 2.88 11.29
C ASP A 214 20.93 3.24 10.20
N GLN A 215 21.23 2.89 8.94
CA GLN A 215 20.31 3.07 7.82
C GLN A 215 18.98 2.37 8.12
N GLN A 216 17.94 3.17 8.37
CA GLN A 216 16.61 2.68 8.65
C GLN A 216 15.85 2.46 7.33
N GLU A 217 15.24 1.29 7.18
CA GLU A 217 14.39 0.99 6.04
C GLU A 217 12.95 1.43 6.33
N CYS A 218 12.42 2.27 5.45
CA CYS A 218 11.12 2.92 5.59
C CYS A 218 10.23 2.57 4.42
N VAL A 219 8.94 2.37 4.68
CA VAL A 219 7.93 2.01 3.67
C VAL A 219 7.22 3.28 3.21
N HIS A 220 7.22 3.55 1.91
CA HIS A 220 6.43 4.64 1.32
C HIS A 220 5.19 4.12 0.57
N SER A 221 5.17 2.84 0.17
CA SER A 221 4.04 2.24 -0.52
C SER A 221 3.89 0.75 -0.17
N ILE A 222 2.65 0.28 -0.14
CA ILE A 222 2.27 -1.09 0.15
C ILE A 222 1.38 -1.58 -0.99
N LYS A 223 1.83 -2.64 -1.67
CA LYS A 223 1.07 -3.32 -2.72
C LYS A 223 0.46 -4.60 -2.17
N ILE A 224 -0.82 -4.79 -2.38
CA ILE A 224 -1.57 -5.98 -1.99
C ILE A 224 -2.10 -6.63 -3.26
N ASP A 225 -1.83 -7.91 -3.42
CA ASP A 225 -2.27 -8.71 -4.56
C ASP A 225 -2.68 -10.11 -4.07
N GLY A 226 -3.22 -10.92 -4.96
CA GLY A 226 -3.36 -12.34 -4.74
C GLY A 226 -3.27 -13.13 -6.04
N GLY A 227 -3.32 -14.44 -5.91
CA GLY A 227 -3.21 -15.30 -7.07
C GLY A 227 -3.23 -16.77 -6.70
N LYS A 228 -2.98 -17.58 -7.71
CA LYS A 228 -2.70 -19.01 -7.55
C LYS A 228 -1.17 -19.20 -7.54
N PRO A 229 -0.63 -20.16 -6.76
CA PRO A 229 0.80 -20.45 -6.73
C PRO A 229 1.38 -20.84 -8.09
#